data_AF-A0A1S9RS28-F1
#
_entry.id   AF-A0A1S9RS28-F1
#
_cell.length_a   1.000
_cell.length_b   1.000
_cell.length_c   1.000
_cell.angle_alpha   90.00
_cell.angle_beta   90.00
_cell.angle_gamma   90.00
#
_symmetry.space_group_name_H-M   'P 1'
#
loop_
_entity.id
_entity.type
_entity.pdbx_description
1 polymer ?
#
loop_
_entity_poly.entity_id
_entity_poly.type
_entity_poly.pdbx_seq_one_letter_code
_entity_poly.pdbx_strand_id
1 'polypeptide(L)'
;MATQDSDDSFVESIEIPSSIKDIYTAACRNDQSIAESLSIPSDRISATLLRSNIELVTAVNDKDHTAGFYLLDGVSGKVLYSATQKGVDTTQPIASVMSENWFVYSFFGDVTDETSVKGYQLVILELCESSIPNDRGPLDYAADFSSLNGASDASSPLPHVISQAFIIPEPISHMAVTQTRQGITTRQLLCPLPESSSIVGIPRPVLDPRRPVDRDPTASEAEEGLFRYAPLLEFDGKWFITHARDVSDIINTVLLEPTLLESTNLIFAFGGDIFGTRATPSQAFDVLGKSFSKLQLVLTVIALAIGVAFLAPMVIHPSFFLYIVDANNKILKPGRSRSTCCGK
;
A
#
# COMPACT_ATOMS: atom_id res chain seq x y z
N MET A 1 -19.92 -14.21 -41.87
CA MET A 1 -19.34 -13.43 -40.76
C MET A 1 -20.42 -13.44 -39.69
N ALA A 2 -20.36 -14.42 -38.78
CA ALA A 2 -21.40 -14.62 -37.77
C ALA A 2 -21.26 -13.52 -36.71
N THR A 3 -22.27 -12.68 -36.60
CA THR A 3 -22.48 -11.75 -35.50
C THR A 3 -22.91 -12.60 -34.30
N GLN A 4 -22.12 -12.57 -33.24
CA GLN A 4 -22.43 -13.20 -31.98
C GLN A 4 -23.37 -12.24 -31.24
N ASP A 5 -24.68 -12.50 -31.29
CA ASP A 5 -25.65 -11.86 -30.40
C ASP A 5 -25.31 -12.30 -28.98
N SER A 6 -24.90 -11.35 -28.14
CA SER A 6 -24.77 -11.55 -26.71
C SER A 6 -26.17 -11.52 -26.11
N ASP A 7 -26.75 -12.69 -25.88
CA ASP A 7 -27.96 -12.85 -25.07
C ASP A 7 -27.64 -12.51 -23.60
N ASP A 8 -27.65 -11.21 -23.27
CA ASP A 8 -27.52 -10.73 -21.89
C ASP A 8 -28.84 -11.02 -21.15
N SER A 9 -28.87 -12.13 -20.42
CA SER A 9 -29.96 -12.47 -19.51
C SER A 9 -29.87 -11.62 -18.24
N PHE A 10 -30.95 -10.91 -17.89
CA PHE A 10 -31.07 -10.22 -16.62
C PHE A 10 -30.87 -11.20 -15.44
N VAL A 11 -29.88 -10.94 -14.59
CA VAL A 11 -29.50 -11.83 -13.48
C VAL A 11 -30.19 -11.39 -12.18
N GLU A 12 -30.05 -10.13 -11.79
CA GLU A 12 -30.58 -9.62 -10.51
C GLU A 12 -30.72 -8.09 -10.51
N SER A 13 -31.64 -7.56 -9.71
CA SER A 13 -31.74 -6.12 -9.38
C SER A 13 -31.68 -5.93 -7.88
N ILE A 14 -30.79 -5.04 -7.44
CA ILE A 14 -30.70 -4.60 -6.05
C ILE A 14 -31.55 -3.33 -5.92
N GLU A 15 -32.67 -3.42 -5.18
CA GLU A 15 -33.45 -2.25 -4.82
C GLU A 15 -32.79 -1.54 -3.62
N ILE A 16 -32.14 -0.42 -3.89
CA ILE A 16 -31.71 0.51 -2.84
C ILE A 16 -32.97 1.08 -2.18
N PRO A 17 -33.04 1.18 -0.84
CA PRO A 17 -34.21 1.71 -0.14
C PRO A 17 -34.68 3.04 -0.74
N SER A 18 -35.98 3.19 -0.98
CA SER A 18 -36.59 4.33 -1.68
C SER A 18 -36.37 5.71 -1.01
N SER A 19 -35.82 5.74 0.22
CA SER A 19 -35.34 6.95 0.87
C SER A 19 -34.06 7.49 0.24
N ILE A 20 -33.22 6.64 -0.34
CA ILE A 20 -31.95 7.00 -0.96
C ILE A 20 -32.20 7.22 -2.45
N LYS A 21 -32.14 8.47 -2.89
CA LYS A 21 -32.58 8.85 -4.23
C LYS A 21 -31.50 8.87 -5.29
N ASP A 22 -30.24 9.07 -4.90
CA ASP A 22 -29.17 9.35 -5.85
C ASP A 22 -27.92 8.51 -5.53
N ILE A 23 -27.46 7.74 -6.53
CA ILE A 23 -26.20 7.00 -6.51
C ILE A 23 -25.13 7.97 -7.03
N TYR A 24 -24.16 8.31 -6.18
CA TYR A 24 -23.15 9.33 -6.50
C TYR A 24 -21.89 8.73 -7.11
N THR A 25 -21.47 7.55 -6.65
CA THR A 25 -20.25 6.91 -7.14
C THR A 25 -20.32 5.41 -6.90
N ALA A 26 -19.88 4.64 -7.90
CA ALA A 26 -19.59 3.23 -7.77
C ALA A 26 -18.09 3.03 -7.97
N ALA A 27 -17.41 2.43 -7.00
CA ALA A 27 -15.99 2.12 -7.03
C ALA A 27 -15.79 0.61 -7.03
N CYS A 28 -15.32 0.07 -8.14
CA CYS A 28 -15.02 -1.35 -8.27
C CYS A 28 -13.62 -1.68 -7.76
N ARG A 29 -13.41 -2.93 -7.34
CA ARG A 29 -12.07 -3.48 -7.18
C ARG A 29 -11.41 -3.56 -8.56
N ASN A 30 -10.24 -2.92 -8.75
CA ASN A 30 -9.42 -3.17 -9.93
C ASN A 30 -8.86 -4.60 -9.87
N ASP A 31 -8.90 -5.34 -10.98
CA ASP A 31 -8.26 -6.64 -11.15
C ASP A 31 -6.75 -6.52 -10.90
N GLN A 32 -6.33 -6.83 -9.68
CA GLN A 32 -4.95 -6.71 -9.22
C GLN A 32 -4.38 -8.07 -8.85
N SER A 33 -3.08 -8.24 -9.10
CA SER A 33 -2.34 -9.32 -8.45
C SER A 33 -2.03 -8.91 -7.01
N ILE A 34 -2.32 -9.82 -6.08
CA ILE A 34 -2.16 -9.61 -4.65
C ILE A 34 -0.85 -10.29 -4.25
N ALA A 35 0.15 -9.51 -3.82
CA ALA A 35 1.43 -10.06 -3.36
C ALA A 35 1.27 -10.86 -2.07
N GLU A 36 0.39 -10.41 -1.17
CA GLU A 36 0.25 -10.97 0.16
C GLU A 36 -1.22 -11.17 0.53
N SER A 37 -1.61 -12.43 0.72
CA SER A 37 -2.98 -12.81 1.08
C SER A 37 -3.28 -12.63 2.58
N LEU A 38 -2.26 -12.24 3.34
CA LEU A 38 -2.18 -12.48 4.76
C LEU A 38 -1.46 -11.32 5.43
N SER A 39 -2.10 -10.60 6.34
CA SER A 39 -1.34 -9.70 7.21
C SER A 39 -0.63 -10.55 8.26
N ILE A 40 0.64 -10.27 8.53
CA ILE A 40 1.44 -10.97 9.56
C ILE A 40 1.55 -10.07 10.79
N PRO A 41 0.67 -10.23 11.80
CA PRO A 41 0.92 -9.69 13.11
C PRO A 41 1.99 -10.48 13.83
N SER A 42 2.76 -9.78 14.66
CA SER A 42 3.95 -10.31 15.36
C SER A 42 3.62 -11.43 16.37
N ASP A 43 2.33 -11.78 16.56
CA ASP A 43 1.92 -12.99 17.28
C ASP A 43 0.65 -13.69 16.71
N ARG A 44 -0.04 -13.11 15.71
CA ARG A 44 -1.48 -13.38 15.44
C ARG A 44 -1.93 -13.07 14.00
N ILE A 45 -1.72 -13.96 13.04
CA ILE A 45 -2.05 -13.78 11.61
C ILE A 45 -3.53 -13.45 11.38
N SER A 46 -3.87 -12.24 10.92
CA SER A 46 -5.26 -11.93 10.56
C SER A 46 -5.48 -12.19 9.08
N ALA A 47 -6.44 -13.07 8.78
CA ALA A 47 -6.78 -13.42 7.41
C ALA A 47 -7.48 -12.26 6.72
N THR A 48 -6.85 -11.75 5.67
CA THR A 48 -7.35 -10.63 4.87
C THR A 48 -8.45 -11.09 3.94
N LEU A 49 -9.58 -10.36 3.87
CA LEU A 49 -10.64 -10.74 2.94
C LEU A 49 -10.24 -10.40 1.49
N LEU A 50 -10.10 -11.42 0.65
CA LEU A 50 -9.82 -11.27 -0.77
C LEU A 50 -10.96 -11.85 -1.61
N ARG A 51 -11.81 -10.98 -2.15
CA ARG A 51 -12.82 -11.36 -3.15
C ARG A 51 -12.69 -10.46 -4.37
N SER A 52 -12.65 -11.05 -5.56
CA SER A 52 -12.44 -10.32 -6.81
C SER A 52 -13.63 -9.44 -7.19
N ASN A 53 -14.85 -9.84 -6.80
CA ASN A 53 -16.09 -9.25 -7.31
C ASN A 53 -16.82 -8.45 -6.23
N ILE A 54 -16.13 -7.48 -5.62
CA ILE A 54 -16.74 -6.56 -4.67
C ILE A 54 -16.84 -5.19 -5.32
N GLU A 55 -17.95 -4.50 -5.06
CA GLU A 55 -18.19 -3.13 -5.47
C GLU A 55 -18.61 -2.26 -4.29
N LEU A 56 -18.03 -1.07 -4.19
CA LEU A 56 -18.42 -0.06 -3.21
C LEU A 56 -19.37 0.93 -3.87
N VAL A 57 -20.58 1.05 -3.33
CA VAL A 57 -21.58 2.00 -3.79
C VAL A 57 -21.78 3.08 -2.74
N THR A 58 -21.60 4.33 -3.17
CA THR A 58 -21.87 5.51 -2.36
C THR A 58 -23.18 6.13 -2.80
N ALA A 59 -24.11 6.26 -1.86
CA ALA A 59 -25.43 6.78 -2.11
C ALA A 59 -25.73 7.92 -1.13
N VAL A 60 -26.29 9.01 -1.62
CA VAL A 60 -26.48 10.23 -0.81
C VAL A 60 -27.94 10.62 -0.87
N ASN A 61 -28.44 11.14 0.24
CA ASN A 61 -29.77 11.68 0.34
C ASN A 61 -29.70 13.10 0.91
N ASP A 62 -29.86 14.06 0.00
CA ASP A 62 -29.82 15.49 0.27
C ASP A 62 -30.88 15.95 1.27
N LYS A 63 -32.06 15.31 1.29
CA LYS A 63 -33.17 15.76 2.14
C LYS A 63 -32.95 15.41 3.61
N ASP A 64 -32.38 14.24 3.84
CA ASP A 64 -32.12 13.72 5.17
C ASP A 64 -30.69 14.00 5.65
N HIS A 65 -29.86 14.66 4.83
CA HIS A 65 -28.44 14.91 5.11
C HIS A 65 -27.71 13.62 5.50
N THR A 66 -27.86 12.58 4.68
CA THR A 66 -27.24 11.27 4.94
C THR A 66 -26.41 10.78 3.76
N ALA A 67 -25.30 10.11 4.06
CA ALA A 67 -24.50 9.37 3.07
C ALA A 67 -24.40 7.90 3.50
N GLY A 68 -24.79 7.01 2.61
CA GLY A 68 -24.68 5.56 2.75
C GLY A 68 -23.54 5.01 1.91
N PHE A 69 -22.77 4.10 2.50
CA PHE A 69 -21.67 3.38 1.86
C PHE A 69 -21.96 1.89 1.95
N TYR A 70 -22.20 1.27 0.79
CA TYR A 70 -22.63 -0.11 0.67
C TYR A 70 -21.57 -0.93 -0.04
N LEU A 71 -21.15 -2.01 0.58
CA LEU A 71 -20.25 -2.98 -0.01
C LEU A 71 -21.07 -4.14 -0.54
N LEU A 72 -21.03 -4.37 -1.85
CA LEU A 72 -21.85 -5.35 -2.54
C LEU A 72 -20.98 -6.44 -3.16
N ASP A 73 -21.47 -7.67 -3.18
CA ASP A 73 -20.92 -8.74 -4.01
C ASP A 73 -21.52 -8.64 -5.41
N GLY A 74 -20.69 -8.30 -6.41
CA GLY A 74 -21.12 -8.07 -7.78
C GLY A 74 -21.63 -9.31 -8.50
N VAL A 75 -21.41 -10.51 -7.95
CA VAL A 75 -21.94 -11.76 -8.52
C VAL A 75 -23.26 -12.17 -7.88
N SER A 76 -23.37 -12.08 -6.55
CA SER A 76 -24.53 -12.57 -5.80
C SER A 76 -25.53 -11.48 -5.40
N GLY A 77 -25.22 -10.21 -5.68
CA GLY A 77 -26.03 -9.06 -5.28
C GLY A 77 -26.10 -8.80 -3.77
N LYS A 78 -25.45 -9.64 -2.94
CA LYS A 78 -25.54 -9.56 -1.49
C LYS A 78 -24.79 -8.34 -0.95
N VAL A 79 -25.45 -7.60 -0.05
CA VAL A 79 -24.81 -6.56 0.76
C VAL A 79 -23.89 -7.23 1.79
N LEU A 80 -22.57 -7.05 1.63
CA LEU A 80 -21.54 -7.57 2.53
C LEU A 80 -21.32 -6.65 3.74
N TYR A 81 -21.44 -5.34 3.53
CA TYR A 81 -21.29 -4.33 4.58
C TYR A 81 -22.10 -3.08 4.23
N SER A 82 -22.57 -2.36 5.24
CA SER A 82 -23.30 -1.10 5.09
C SER A 82 -22.94 -0.16 6.22
N ALA A 83 -22.61 1.08 5.88
CA ALA A 83 -22.45 2.18 6.83
C ALA A 83 -23.30 3.38 6.39
N THR A 84 -23.97 4.02 7.33
CA THR A 84 -24.75 5.24 7.06
C THR A 84 -24.29 6.34 7.99
N GLN A 85 -23.82 7.43 7.40
CA GLN A 85 -23.42 8.65 8.10
C GLN A 85 -24.58 9.65 8.08
N LYS A 86 -24.88 10.23 9.24
CA LYS A 86 -25.92 11.25 9.41
C LYS A 86 -25.28 12.63 9.57
N GLY A 87 -26.02 13.68 9.22
CA GLY A 87 -25.51 15.05 9.31
C GLY A 87 -24.45 15.35 8.26
N VAL A 88 -24.53 14.72 7.09
CA VAL A 88 -23.59 14.95 6.01
C VAL A 88 -24.01 16.20 5.23
N ASP A 89 -23.10 17.14 5.08
CA ASP A 89 -23.30 18.27 4.17
C ASP A 89 -23.07 17.79 2.73
N THR A 90 -24.17 17.61 2.00
CA THR A 90 -24.16 17.07 0.63
C THR A 90 -23.76 18.11 -0.41
N THR A 91 -23.58 19.37 -0.02
CA THR A 91 -23.04 20.42 -0.89
C THR A 91 -21.51 20.32 -1.01
N GLN A 92 -20.86 19.62 -0.08
CA GLN A 92 -19.43 19.38 -0.05
C GLN A 92 -19.05 18.10 -0.82
N PRO A 93 -17.82 17.98 -1.33
CA PRO A 93 -17.38 16.78 -2.03
C PRO A 93 -17.45 15.54 -1.14
N ILE A 94 -18.07 14.48 -1.67
CA ILE A 94 -18.07 13.14 -1.08
C ILE A 94 -17.31 12.24 -2.02
N ALA A 95 -16.18 11.72 -1.56
CA ALA A 95 -15.30 10.87 -2.35
C ALA A 95 -15.13 9.52 -1.66
N SER A 96 -15.06 8.45 -2.44
CA SER A 96 -14.86 7.09 -1.93
C SER A 96 -14.02 6.28 -2.90
N VAL A 97 -13.14 5.43 -2.38
CA VAL A 97 -12.36 4.50 -3.19
C VAL A 97 -12.19 3.18 -2.45
N MET A 98 -12.15 2.10 -3.22
CA MET A 98 -11.82 0.77 -2.71
C MET A 98 -10.49 0.29 -3.29
N SER A 99 -9.75 -0.42 -2.45
CA SER A 99 -8.59 -1.22 -2.82
C SER A 99 -8.80 -2.64 -2.27
N GLU A 100 -7.86 -3.54 -2.53
CA GLU A 100 -7.94 -4.99 -2.29
C GLU A 100 -8.91 -5.44 -1.19
N ASN A 101 -8.59 -5.11 0.06
CA ASN A 101 -9.32 -5.53 1.25
C ASN A 101 -9.74 -4.33 2.12
N TRP A 102 -9.61 -3.11 1.62
CA TRP A 102 -9.93 -1.91 2.39
C TRP A 102 -10.55 -0.87 1.49
N PHE A 103 -11.41 -0.06 2.08
CA PHE A 103 -11.98 1.08 1.39
C PHE A 103 -11.98 2.28 2.31
N VAL A 104 -12.04 3.45 1.68
CA VAL A 104 -11.99 4.72 2.36
C VAL A 104 -13.01 5.64 1.74
N TYR A 105 -13.62 6.47 2.56
CA TYR A 105 -14.49 7.53 2.10
C TYR A 105 -14.27 8.81 2.91
N SER A 106 -14.53 9.94 2.27
CA SER A 106 -14.48 11.27 2.87
C SER A 106 -15.80 11.98 2.67
N PHE A 107 -16.20 12.74 3.68
CA PHE A 107 -17.38 13.58 3.66
C PHE A 107 -17.20 14.75 4.63
N PHE A 108 -18.02 15.79 4.49
CA PHE A 108 -18.12 16.84 5.50
C PHE A 108 -19.27 16.53 6.45
N GLY A 109 -18.96 16.35 7.74
CA GLY A 109 -19.96 16.15 8.79
C GLY A 109 -20.33 17.47 9.45
N ASP A 110 -21.62 17.64 9.75
CA ASP A 110 -22.15 18.68 10.62
C ASP A 110 -22.57 18.11 11.98
N VAL A 111 -22.68 18.98 12.98
CA VAL A 111 -23.04 18.56 14.34
C VAL A 111 -24.50 18.16 14.38
N THR A 112 -24.75 16.87 14.61
CA THR A 112 -26.08 16.29 14.79
C THR A 112 -26.32 15.83 16.22
N ASP A 113 -25.29 15.28 16.85
CA ASP A 113 -25.29 14.78 18.23
C ASP A 113 -24.04 15.26 19.00
N GLU A 114 -24.05 15.16 20.33
CA GLU A 114 -22.92 15.51 21.22
C GLU A 114 -21.60 14.79 20.86
N THR A 115 -21.67 13.63 20.19
CA THR A 115 -20.52 12.84 19.76
C THR A 115 -20.06 13.15 18.32
N SER A 116 -20.80 13.97 17.59
CA SER A 116 -20.50 14.32 16.21
C SER A 116 -19.58 15.53 16.14
N VAL A 117 -18.60 15.49 15.23
CA VAL A 117 -17.63 16.55 15.05
C VAL A 117 -17.86 17.21 13.70
N LYS A 118 -17.94 18.54 13.71
CA LYS A 118 -18.02 19.33 12.47
C LYS A 118 -16.67 19.35 11.77
N GLY A 119 -16.67 19.10 10.46
CA GLY A 119 -15.48 19.19 9.63
C GLY A 119 -15.38 18.06 8.61
N TYR A 120 -14.29 18.07 7.85
CA TYR A 120 -13.99 16.99 6.91
C TYR A 120 -13.50 15.76 7.67
N GLN A 121 -14.14 14.63 7.38
CA GLN A 121 -13.85 13.34 7.99
C GLN A 121 -13.43 12.35 6.91
N LEU A 122 -12.37 11.61 7.17
CA LEU A 122 -11.87 10.52 6.35
C LEU A 122 -12.01 9.22 7.14
N VAL A 123 -12.82 8.29 6.67
CA VAL A 123 -13.05 7.01 7.36
C VAL A 123 -12.47 5.90 6.52
N ILE A 124 -11.56 5.13 7.12
CA ILE A 124 -10.97 3.94 6.52
C ILE A 124 -11.51 2.69 7.19
N LEU A 125 -11.76 1.67 6.37
CA LEU A 125 -12.28 0.38 6.77
C LEU A 125 -11.44 -0.71 6.14
N GLU A 126 -11.10 -1.71 6.94
CA GLU A 126 -10.38 -2.89 6.51
C GLU A 126 -11.24 -4.13 6.72
N LEU A 127 -11.23 -5.01 5.73
CA LEU A 127 -12.02 -6.22 5.64
C LEU A 127 -11.15 -7.42 5.98
N CYS A 128 -11.55 -8.14 7.01
CA CYS A 128 -10.93 -9.37 7.48
C CYS A 128 -11.92 -10.53 7.33
N GLU A 129 -11.40 -11.75 7.16
CA GLU A 129 -12.24 -12.96 7.09
C GLU A 129 -12.83 -13.31 8.46
N SER A 130 -12.09 -13.04 9.54
CA SER A 130 -12.50 -13.30 10.92
C SER A 130 -12.06 -12.18 11.87
N SER A 131 -12.71 -12.13 13.02
CA SER A 131 -12.28 -11.31 14.17
C SER A 131 -11.21 -12.01 15.01
N ILE A 132 -11.05 -13.32 14.82
CA ILE A 132 -10.13 -14.16 15.57
C ILE A 132 -8.85 -14.30 14.75
N PRO A 133 -7.67 -14.10 15.36
CA PRO A 133 -6.42 -14.35 14.66
C PRO A 133 -6.18 -15.82 14.37
N ASN A 134 -5.48 -16.08 13.27
CA ASN A 134 -5.18 -17.38 12.67
C ASN A 134 -6.44 -18.18 12.29
N ASP A 135 -7.56 -17.50 12.14
CA ASP A 135 -8.85 -18.10 11.81
C ASP A 135 -9.39 -17.49 10.52
N ARG A 136 -9.77 -18.35 9.57
CA ARG A 136 -10.39 -17.95 8.30
C ARG A 136 -11.91 -17.96 8.37
N GLY A 137 -12.45 -18.07 9.59
CA GLY A 137 -13.87 -18.17 9.84
C GLY A 137 -14.48 -19.34 9.06
N PRO A 138 -15.66 -19.16 8.44
CA PRO A 138 -16.34 -20.24 7.73
C PRO A 138 -15.63 -20.76 6.48
N LEU A 139 -14.57 -20.09 6.00
CA LEU A 139 -13.76 -20.55 4.87
C LEU A 139 -12.70 -21.58 5.29
N ASP A 140 -12.32 -21.63 6.57
CA ASP A 140 -11.37 -22.60 7.14
C ASP A 140 -10.17 -22.91 6.19
N TYR A 141 -10.01 -24.14 5.73
CA TYR A 141 -8.93 -24.56 4.80
C TYR A 141 -9.28 -24.45 3.31
N ALA A 142 -10.41 -23.84 2.93
CA ALA A 142 -10.82 -23.75 1.54
C ALA A 142 -9.81 -22.90 0.73
N ALA A 143 -9.18 -23.52 -0.27
CA ALA A 143 -8.26 -22.83 -1.16
C ALA A 143 -9.00 -21.96 -2.19
N ASP A 144 -10.22 -22.35 -2.54
CA ASP A 144 -11.04 -21.70 -3.56
C ASP A 144 -12.25 -21.00 -2.92
N PHE A 145 -12.50 -19.76 -3.38
CA PHE A 145 -13.68 -18.98 -3.00
C PHE A 145 -14.65 -18.85 -4.19
N SER A 146 -15.94 -19.04 -3.93
CA SER A 146 -17.01 -18.79 -4.91
C SER A 146 -18.14 -18.01 -4.25
N SER A 147 -18.50 -16.87 -4.83
CA SER A 147 -19.64 -16.04 -4.40
C SER A 147 -20.97 -16.80 -4.45
N LEU A 148 -21.10 -17.79 -5.34
CA LEU A 148 -22.34 -18.56 -5.56
C LEU A 148 -22.46 -19.80 -4.69
N ASN A 149 -21.35 -20.33 -4.17
CA ASN A 149 -21.35 -21.57 -3.37
C ASN A 149 -21.98 -21.39 -1.98
N GLY A 150 -22.46 -20.19 -1.64
CA GLY A 150 -23.27 -19.88 -0.46
C GLY A 150 -24.62 -19.24 -0.81
N ALA A 151 -25.12 -19.42 -2.03
CA ALA A 151 -26.43 -18.88 -2.45
C ALA A 151 -27.61 -19.78 -2.06
N SER A 152 -27.37 -21.09 -1.85
CA SER A 152 -28.40 -22.05 -1.41
C SER A 152 -28.53 -22.17 0.12
N ASP A 153 -27.50 -21.79 0.86
CA ASP A 153 -27.50 -21.71 2.33
C ASP A 153 -27.32 -20.25 2.74
N ALA A 154 -28.18 -19.74 3.61
CA ALA A 154 -28.25 -18.34 4.04
C ALA A 154 -27.00 -17.79 4.77
N SER A 155 -25.82 -18.40 4.63
CA SER A 155 -24.61 -18.16 5.42
C SER A 155 -23.33 -17.99 4.59
N SER A 156 -23.35 -17.29 3.46
CA SER A 156 -22.09 -16.74 2.91
C SER A 156 -21.45 -15.83 3.97
N PRO A 157 -20.22 -16.11 4.43
CA PRO A 157 -19.61 -15.42 5.56
C PRO A 157 -19.47 -13.93 5.27
N LEU A 158 -20.00 -13.11 6.18
CA LEU A 158 -19.83 -11.67 6.16
C LEU A 158 -18.41 -11.31 6.64
N PRO A 159 -17.76 -10.31 6.04
CA PRO A 159 -16.47 -9.83 6.53
C PRO A 159 -16.57 -9.33 7.97
N HIS A 160 -15.52 -9.57 8.73
CA HIS A 160 -15.24 -8.76 9.90
C HIS A 160 -14.64 -7.42 9.44
N VAL A 161 -15.19 -6.31 9.89
CA VAL A 161 -14.78 -4.98 9.46
C VAL A 161 -14.18 -4.21 10.63
N ILE A 162 -12.96 -3.73 10.46
CA ILE A 162 -12.27 -2.85 11.40
C ILE A 162 -12.28 -1.46 10.78
N SER A 163 -12.79 -0.47 11.50
CA SER A 163 -12.92 0.90 10.99
C SER A 163 -12.31 1.93 11.92
N GLN A 164 -11.78 2.99 11.33
CA GLN A 164 -11.25 4.13 12.05
C GLN A 164 -11.53 5.41 11.25
N ALA A 165 -11.95 6.46 11.94
CA ALA A 165 -12.19 7.77 11.36
C ALA A 165 -11.02 8.72 11.66
N PHE A 166 -10.77 9.68 10.77
CA PHE A 166 -9.79 10.75 10.91
C PHE A 166 -10.47 12.07 10.56
N ILE A 167 -10.02 13.16 11.18
CA ILE A 167 -10.39 14.53 10.81
C ILE A 167 -9.28 15.05 9.90
N ILE A 168 -9.66 15.56 8.74
CA ILE A 168 -8.74 16.13 7.75
C ILE A 168 -8.94 17.65 7.64
N PRO A 169 -7.91 18.41 7.26
CA PRO A 169 -7.98 19.88 7.28
C PRO A 169 -8.81 20.49 6.16
N GLU A 170 -8.97 19.80 5.02
CA GLU A 170 -9.53 20.37 3.79
C GLU A 170 -10.30 19.28 2.99
N PRO A 171 -11.16 19.66 2.02
CA PRO A 171 -11.95 18.71 1.24
C PRO A 171 -11.10 17.83 0.32
N ILE A 172 -11.62 16.66 -0.02
CA ILE A 172 -11.04 15.77 -1.04
C ILE A 172 -12.04 15.65 -2.19
N SER A 173 -11.66 16.10 -3.39
CA SER A 173 -12.56 16.09 -4.55
C SER A 173 -12.71 14.69 -5.17
N HIS A 174 -11.63 13.92 -5.17
CA HIS A 174 -11.57 12.58 -5.76
C HIS A 174 -10.58 11.71 -4.99
N MET A 175 -10.71 10.39 -5.06
CA MET A 175 -9.78 9.47 -4.43
C MET A 175 -9.31 8.42 -5.41
N ALA A 176 -8.01 8.13 -5.40
CA ALA A 176 -7.44 7.04 -6.17
C ALA A 176 -6.33 6.37 -5.35
N VAL A 177 -6.13 5.06 -5.50
CA VAL A 177 -5.10 4.34 -4.74
C VAL A 177 -4.01 3.89 -5.69
N THR A 178 -2.75 4.18 -5.37
CA THR A 178 -1.59 3.76 -6.17
C THR A 178 -1.52 2.24 -6.33
N GLN A 179 -1.22 1.77 -7.54
CA GLN A 179 -1.17 0.35 -7.87
C GLN A 179 0.11 0.06 -8.66
N THR A 180 0.66 -1.12 -8.42
CA THR A 180 1.86 -1.64 -9.09
C THR A 180 1.55 -3.05 -9.58
N ARG A 181 2.36 -3.59 -10.48
CA ARG A 181 2.00 -4.82 -11.21
C ARG A 181 1.84 -6.01 -10.29
N GLN A 182 2.70 -6.13 -9.28
CA GLN A 182 2.72 -7.23 -8.32
C GLN A 182 2.08 -6.87 -6.98
N GLY A 183 1.75 -5.58 -6.75
CA GLY A 183 1.18 -5.12 -5.48
C GLY A 183 2.13 -5.20 -4.29
N ILE A 184 3.46 -5.24 -4.52
CA ILE A 184 4.47 -5.35 -3.46
C ILE A 184 4.74 -3.98 -2.82
N THR A 185 4.77 -2.93 -3.64
CA THR A 185 5.03 -1.56 -3.19
C THR A 185 3.91 -1.08 -2.28
N THR A 186 4.26 -0.39 -1.19
CA THR A 186 3.29 0.19 -0.25
C THR A 186 2.33 1.13 -0.98
N ARG A 187 1.03 1.00 -0.73
CA ARG A 187 0.04 1.87 -1.36
C ARG A 187 -0.02 3.25 -0.73
N GLN A 188 -0.36 4.23 -1.55
CA GLN A 188 -0.71 5.59 -1.16
C GLN A 188 -2.13 5.90 -1.65
N LEU A 189 -2.90 6.58 -0.80
CA LEU A 189 -4.17 7.19 -1.16
C LEU A 189 -3.90 8.57 -1.75
N LEU A 190 -4.20 8.74 -3.03
CA LEU A 190 -4.09 10.00 -3.74
C LEU A 190 -5.38 10.79 -3.60
N CYS A 191 -5.25 12.01 -3.10
CA CYS A 191 -6.33 12.94 -2.87
C CYS A 191 -5.99 14.28 -3.50
N PRO A 192 -6.69 14.72 -4.55
CA PRO A 192 -6.68 16.11 -4.96
C PRO A 192 -7.45 16.95 -3.94
N LEU A 193 -6.83 18.07 -3.60
CA LEU A 193 -7.23 18.99 -2.55
C LEU A 193 -7.56 20.31 -3.24
N PRO A 194 -8.85 20.65 -3.40
CA PRO A 194 -9.26 21.84 -4.15
C PRO A 194 -9.05 23.14 -3.36
N GLU A 195 -8.86 23.09 -2.04
CA GLU A 195 -8.59 24.30 -1.24
C GLU A 195 -7.11 24.72 -1.33
N SER A 196 -6.20 23.75 -1.36
CA SER A 196 -4.75 23.99 -1.51
C SER A 196 -4.24 23.85 -2.96
N SER A 197 -5.12 23.61 -3.94
CA SER A 197 -4.76 23.41 -5.36
C SER A 197 -3.65 22.37 -5.57
N SER A 198 -3.73 21.25 -4.84
CA SER A 198 -2.61 20.31 -4.71
C SER A 198 -3.05 18.85 -4.68
N ILE A 199 -2.12 17.91 -4.86
CA ILE A 199 -2.41 16.48 -4.75
C ILE A 199 -1.54 15.88 -3.66
N VAL A 200 -2.18 15.35 -2.62
CA VAL A 200 -1.51 14.66 -1.53
C VAL A 200 -1.56 13.14 -1.74
N GLY A 201 -0.45 12.47 -1.47
CA GLY A 201 -0.37 11.01 -1.44
C GLY A 201 -0.21 10.52 -0.01
N ILE A 202 -1.31 10.18 0.66
CA ILE A 202 -1.32 9.74 2.04
C ILE A 202 -0.85 8.27 2.11
N PRO A 203 0.24 7.94 2.82
CA PRO A 203 0.73 6.57 2.93
C PRO A 203 -0.25 5.66 3.67
N ARG A 204 -0.48 4.45 3.15
CA ARG A 204 -1.38 3.46 3.77
C ARG A 204 -1.04 3.11 5.25
N PRO A 205 0.23 3.04 5.68
CA PRO A 205 0.55 2.81 7.10
C PRO A 205 0.04 3.90 8.04
N VAL A 206 -0.14 5.13 7.54
CA VAL A 206 -0.72 6.23 8.34
C VAL A 206 -2.22 6.02 8.54
N LEU A 207 -2.90 5.46 7.55
CA LEU A 207 -4.33 5.19 7.54
C LEU A 207 -4.65 3.77 8.05
N ASP A 208 -3.84 3.15 8.92
CA ASP A 208 -4.18 1.83 9.44
C ASP A 208 -5.27 1.92 10.53
N PRO A 209 -6.44 1.26 10.37
CA PRO A 209 -7.51 1.30 11.37
C PRO A 209 -7.19 0.50 12.65
N ARG A 210 -6.13 -0.31 12.65
CA ARG A 210 -5.67 -1.08 13.82
C ARG A 210 -4.78 -0.27 14.76
N ARG A 211 -4.55 1.01 14.46
CA ARG A 211 -3.74 1.89 15.30
C ARG A 211 -4.32 2.01 16.73
N PRO A 212 -3.53 1.79 17.78
CA PRO A 212 -4.03 1.83 19.15
C PRO A 212 -4.61 3.18 19.57
N VAL A 213 -5.86 3.18 20.04
CA VAL A 213 -6.56 4.35 20.58
C VAL A 213 -6.20 4.54 22.05
N ASP A 214 -5.87 5.77 22.45
CA ASP A 214 -5.57 6.19 23.83
C ASP A 214 -4.45 5.44 24.56
N ARG A 215 -3.62 4.68 23.83
CA ARG A 215 -2.45 4.00 24.36
C ARG A 215 -1.31 3.96 23.35
N ASP A 216 -0.11 3.72 23.85
CA ASP A 216 1.05 3.44 23.01
C ASP A 216 0.98 1.99 22.47
N PRO A 217 1.63 1.71 21.32
CA PRO A 217 1.68 0.37 20.77
C PRO A 217 2.42 -0.59 21.70
N THR A 218 1.93 -1.82 21.76
CA THR A 218 2.66 -2.94 22.37
C THR A 218 3.89 -3.29 21.53
N ALA A 219 4.83 -4.07 22.08
CA ALA A 219 6.03 -4.46 21.34
C ALA A 219 5.71 -5.17 20.01
N SER A 220 4.68 -6.02 20.02
CA SER A 220 4.22 -6.75 18.83
C SER A 220 3.62 -5.81 17.78
N GLU A 221 2.73 -4.91 18.18
CA GLU A 221 2.16 -3.89 17.29
C GLU A 221 3.24 -2.95 16.72
N ALA A 222 4.24 -2.60 17.52
CA ALA A 222 5.35 -1.76 17.09
C ALA A 222 6.27 -2.47 16.07
N GLU A 223 6.45 -3.79 16.17
CA GLU A 223 7.17 -4.59 15.18
C GLU A 223 6.45 -4.61 13.82
N GLU A 224 5.13 -4.53 13.81
CA GLU A 224 4.31 -4.37 12.59
C GLU A 224 4.36 -2.95 12.01
N GLY A 225 4.96 -2.01 12.73
CA GLY A 225 4.98 -0.59 12.36
C GLY A 225 3.71 0.17 12.74
N LEU A 226 2.84 -0.40 13.58
CA LEU A 226 1.71 0.35 14.15
C LEU A 226 2.20 1.35 15.18
N PHE A 227 1.54 2.50 15.19
CA PHE A 227 1.82 3.60 16.11
C PHE A 227 0.51 4.18 16.63
N ARG A 228 0.60 4.87 17.77
CA ARG A 228 -0.55 5.45 18.47
C ARG A 228 -1.46 6.21 17.51
N TYR A 229 -2.75 5.95 17.61
CA TYR A 229 -3.77 6.64 16.82
C TYR A 229 -3.80 8.14 17.14
N ALA A 230 -3.90 8.94 16.09
CA ALA A 230 -4.06 10.38 16.14
C ALA A 230 -5.29 10.75 15.29
N PRO A 231 -6.37 11.28 15.89
CA PRO A 231 -7.61 11.56 15.18
C PRO A 231 -7.48 12.69 14.17
N LEU A 232 -6.67 13.72 14.48
CA LEU A 232 -6.36 14.79 13.54
C LEU A 232 -5.25 14.31 12.58
N LEU A 233 -5.59 14.18 11.30
CA LEU A 233 -4.65 13.83 10.26
C LEU A 233 -4.16 15.09 9.56
N GLU A 234 -3.02 15.60 10.00
CA GLU A 234 -2.32 16.70 9.33
C GLU A 234 -1.57 16.18 8.10
N PHE A 235 -1.60 16.94 7.00
CA PHE A 235 -0.87 16.60 5.79
C PHE A 235 0.59 17.08 5.88
N ASP A 236 1.54 16.15 5.89
CA ASP A 236 2.97 16.48 5.83
C ASP A 236 3.31 17.08 4.44
N GLY A 237 4.11 18.15 4.43
CA GLY A 237 4.67 18.76 3.22
C GLY A 237 5.33 17.74 2.25
N LYS A 238 5.83 16.62 2.77
CA LYS A 238 6.44 15.53 1.99
C LYS A 238 5.42 14.70 1.19
N TRP A 239 4.15 14.70 1.58
CA TRP A 239 3.11 13.92 0.91
C TRP A 239 2.56 14.61 -0.33
N PHE A 240 2.79 15.92 -0.49
CA PHE A 240 2.38 16.66 -1.67
C PHE A 240 3.21 16.26 -2.90
N ILE A 241 2.57 15.59 -3.83
CA ILE A 241 3.20 15.04 -5.04
C ILE A 241 3.43 16.13 -6.09
N THR A 242 2.56 17.13 -6.09
CA THR A 242 2.63 18.35 -6.91
C THR A 242 3.79 19.26 -6.50
N HIS A 243 4.30 19.12 -5.28
CA HIS A 243 5.37 19.95 -4.71
C HIS A 243 5.06 21.46 -4.83
N ALA A 244 5.79 22.18 -5.68
CA ALA A 244 5.63 23.63 -5.89
C ALA A 244 4.73 23.97 -7.10
N ARG A 245 4.06 22.97 -7.68
CA ARG A 245 3.15 23.18 -8.81
C ARG A 245 1.73 23.24 -8.29
N ASP A 246 1.11 24.40 -8.41
CA ASP A 246 -0.30 24.53 -8.17
C ASP A 246 -1.04 23.87 -9.34
N VAL A 247 -2.03 23.05 -9.02
CA VAL A 247 -2.89 22.41 -10.01
C VAL A 247 -4.31 22.89 -9.74
N SER A 248 -4.93 23.50 -10.75
CA SER A 248 -6.24 24.15 -10.64
C SER A 248 -7.26 23.29 -9.87
N ASP A 249 -8.10 23.95 -9.07
CA ASP A 249 -9.09 23.37 -8.16
C ASP A 249 -10.16 22.48 -8.84
N ILE A 250 -10.09 22.38 -10.18
CA ILE A 250 -11.01 21.64 -11.04
C ILE A 250 -10.48 20.22 -11.33
N ILE A 251 -9.43 19.73 -10.66
CA ILE A 251 -9.08 18.30 -10.79
C ILE A 251 -10.20 17.47 -10.17
N ASN A 252 -10.94 16.82 -11.06
CA ASN A 252 -12.07 15.97 -10.70
C ASN A 252 -11.70 14.49 -10.82
N THR A 253 -10.61 14.15 -11.51
CA THR A 253 -10.27 12.75 -11.78
C THR A 253 -8.77 12.52 -11.74
N VAL A 254 -8.37 11.44 -11.06
CA VAL A 254 -7.00 10.95 -11.02
C VAL A 254 -6.98 9.52 -11.55
N LEU A 255 -6.21 9.30 -12.61
CA LEU A 255 -5.94 8.00 -13.19
C LEU A 255 -4.57 7.51 -12.77
N LEU A 256 -4.47 6.20 -12.62
CA LEU A 256 -3.27 5.53 -12.15
C LEU A 256 -2.99 4.33 -13.02
N GLU A 257 -1.75 4.23 -13.49
CA GLU A 257 -1.30 3.11 -14.32
C GLU A 257 0.00 2.53 -13.73
N PRO A 258 0.06 1.22 -13.48
CA PRO A 258 1.28 0.56 -13.05
C PRO A 258 2.33 0.60 -14.17
N THR A 259 3.60 0.72 -13.81
CA THR A 259 4.69 0.63 -14.79
C THR A 259 5.31 -0.78 -14.80
N LEU A 260 6.29 -1.00 -15.68
CA LEU A 260 7.05 -2.26 -15.71
C LEU A 260 7.92 -2.47 -14.45
N LEU A 261 8.30 -1.38 -13.81
CA LEU A 261 9.05 -1.37 -12.56
C LEU A 261 8.05 -1.40 -11.40
N GLU A 262 8.27 -2.33 -10.47
CA GLU A 262 7.36 -2.54 -9.36
C GLU A 262 7.37 -1.36 -8.39
N SER A 263 8.49 -0.62 -8.31
CA SER A 263 8.60 0.54 -7.42
C SER A 263 7.91 1.80 -7.94
N THR A 264 7.52 1.85 -9.23
CA THR A 264 6.99 3.05 -9.88
C THR A 264 5.57 2.87 -10.42
N ASN A 265 4.74 3.90 -10.26
CA ASN A 265 3.46 4.05 -10.94
C ASN A 265 3.40 5.39 -11.68
N LEU A 266 2.49 5.49 -12.65
CA LEU A 266 2.18 6.74 -13.35
C LEU A 266 0.89 7.33 -12.80
N ILE A 267 0.95 8.59 -12.40
CA ILE A 267 -0.19 9.38 -11.93
C ILE A 267 -0.54 10.36 -13.05
N PHE A 268 -1.81 10.37 -13.44
CA PHE A 268 -2.35 11.32 -14.40
C PHE A 268 -3.64 11.94 -13.86
N ALA A 269 -3.56 13.19 -13.44
CA ALA A 269 -4.68 13.95 -12.94
C ALA A 269 -5.15 14.94 -14.00
N PHE A 270 -6.46 15.00 -14.23
CA PHE A 270 -7.03 15.90 -15.23
C PHE A 270 -8.35 16.52 -14.76
N GLY A 271 -8.68 17.66 -15.36
CA GLY A 271 -9.82 18.47 -15.02
C GLY A 271 -9.76 19.79 -15.79
N GLY A 272 -9.60 20.91 -15.09
CA GLY A 272 -9.24 22.19 -15.71
C GLY A 272 -7.81 22.19 -16.27
N ASP A 273 -6.87 21.70 -15.46
CA ASP A 273 -5.47 21.49 -15.84
C ASP A 273 -5.14 20.01 -15.97
N ILE A 274 -3.97 19.73 -16.56
CA ILE A 274 -3.45 18.38 -16.72
C ILE A 274 -2.13 18.28 -15.97
N PHE A 275 -2.06 17.33 -15.03
CA PHE A 275 -0.86 17.05 -14.25
C PHE A 275 -0.47 15.57 -14.39
N GLY A 276 0.78 15.31 -14.78
CA GLY A 276 1.31 13.98 -14.94
C GLY A 276 2.65 13.82 -14.22
N THR A 277 2.79 12.77 -13.42
CA THR A 277 4.04 12.47 -12.72
C THR A 277 4.19 10.98 -12.45
N ARG A 278 5.38 10.56 -12.05
CA ARG A 278 5.62 9.19 -11.56
C ARG A 278 5.75 9.24 -10.04
N ALA A 279 5.07 8.36 -9.33
CA ALA A 279 5.26 8.20 -7.90
C ALA A 279 6.02 6.91 -7.58
N THR A 280 6.79 6.97 -6.48
CA THR A 280 7.55 5.85 -5.92
C THR A 280 7.24 5.73 -4.43
N PRO A 281 6.08 5.17 -4.06
CA PRO A 281 5.62 5.16 -2.67
C PRO A 281 6.64 4.57 -1.68
N SER A 282 7.32 3.48 -2.05
CA SER A 282 8.34 2.80 -1.24
C SER A 282 9.78 3.14 -1.65
N GLN A 283 10.00 4.28 -2.32
CA GLN A 283 11.25 4.60 -3.02
C GLN A 283 11.57 3.62 -4.17
N ALA A 284 12.50 4.00 -5.04
CA ALA A 284 12.88 3.16 -6.19
C ALA A 284 13.82 2.02 -5.77
N PHE A 285 13.28 0.88 -5.32
CA PHE A 285 14.07 -0.28 -4.87
C PHE A 285 14.54 -1.20 -6.01
N ASP A 286 13.94 -1.10 -7.19
CA ASP A 286 14.29 -1.88 -8.39
C ASP A 286 15.21 -1.11 -9.36
N VAL A 287 15.61 0.12 -9.00
CA VAL A 287 16.51 0.96 -9.79
C VAL A 287 17.64 1.48 -8.92
N LEU A 288 18.87 1.42 -9.44
CA LEU A 288 20.03 1.99 -8.76
C LEU A 288 19.92 3.52 -8.67
N GLY A 289 19.97 4.04 -7.44
CA GLY A 289 19.81 5.47 -7.17
C GLY A 289 20.83 6.35 -7.93
N LYS A 290 20.39 7.56 -8.31
CA LYS A 290 21.25 8.53 -9.03
C LYS A 290 22.47 8.96 -8.21
N SER A 291 22.39 8.90 -6.88
CA SER A 291 23.48 9.20 -5.94
C SER A 291 24.49 8.08 -5.76
N PHE A 292 24.30 6.91 -6.39
CA PHE A 292 25.22 5.79 -6.26
C PHE A 292 26.57 6.11 -6.93
N SER A 293 27.64 6.09 -6.13
CA SER A 293 29.00 6.40 -6.59
C SER A 293 29.61 5.26 -7.40
N LYS A 294 29.24 5.18 -8.68
CA LYS A 294 29.78 4.19 -9.63
C LYS A 294 31.31 4.25 -9.72
N LEU A 295 31.89 5.45 -9.62
CA LEU A 295 33.34 5.66 -9.65
C LEU A 295 34.02 4.99 -8.46
N GLN A 296 33.50 5.19 -7.25
CA GLN A 296 34.07 4.55 -6.05
C GLN A 296 34.03 3.04 -6.17
N LEU A 297 32.93 2.45 -6.66
CA LEU A 297 32.84 1.01 -6.89
C LEU A 297 33.91 0.52 -7.87
N VAL A 298 34.10 1.21 -8.99
CA VAL A 298 35.12 0.81 -9.97
C VAL A 298 36.53 0.92 -9.39
N LEU A 299 36.81 1.99 -8.63
CA LEU A 299 38.12 2.20 -8.00
C LEU A 299 38.44 1.09 -7.00
N THR A 300 37.49 0.70 -6.14
CA THR A 300 37.73 -0.37 -5.16
C THR A 300 37.96 -1.72 -5.83
N VAL A 301 37.23 -2.04 -6.91
CA VAL A 301 37.45 -3.26 -7.70
C VAL A 301 38.87 -3.28 -8.30
N ILE A 302 39.33 -2.17 -8.86
CA ILE A 302 40.69 -2.06 -9.41
C ILE A 302 41.74 -2.19 -8.31
N ALA A 303 41.56 -1.49 -7.18
CA ALA A 303 42.50 -1.55 -6.06
C ALA A 303 42.63 -2.97 -5.49
N LEU A 304 41.50 -3.69 -5.34
CA LEU A 304 41.49 -5.08 -4.91
C LEU A 304 42.15 -6.00 -5.95
N ALA A 305 41.89 -5.82 -7.24
CA ALA A 305 42.52 -6.60 -8.28
C ALA A 305 44.04 -6.44 -8.29
N ILE A 306 44.54 -5.21 -8.14
CA ILE A 306 45.97 -4.93 -8.01
C ILE A 306 46.52 -5.59 -6.74
N GLY A 307 45.85 -5.45 -5.60
CA GLY A 307 46.26 -6.08 -4.34
C GLY A 307 46.38 -7.60 -4.44
N VAL A 308 45.40 -8.26 -5.06
CA VAL A 308 45.42 -9.71 -5.29
C VAL A 308 46.54 -10.09 -6.25
N ALA A 309 46.77 -9.34 -7.33
CA ALA A 309 47.85 -9.63 -8.27
C ALA A 309 49.24 -9.56 -7.61
N PHE A 310 49.45 -8.66 -6.66
CA PHE A 310 50.70 -8.58 -5.88
C PHE A 310 50.82 -9.69 -4.84
N LEU A 311 49.73 -10.05 -4.15
CA LEU A 311 49.76 -11.05 -3.08
C LEU A 311 49.75 -12.50 -3.61
N ALA A 312 49.10 -12.77 -4.74
CA ALA A 312 49.01 -14.11 -5.33
C ALA A 312 50.37 -14.82 -5.52
N PRO A 313 51.40 -14.22 -6.16
CA PRO A 313 52.70 -14.89 -6.31
C PRO A 313 53.42 -15.13 -4.97
N MET A 314 53.17 -14.29 -3.96
CA MET A 314 53.76 -14.40 -2.63
C MET A 314 53.24 -15.61 -1.86
N VAL A 315 51.97 -15.98 -2.06
CA VAL A 315 51.34 -17.15 -1.44
C VAL A 315 51.63 -18.43 -2.21
N ILE A 316 51.64 -18.38 -3.55
CA ILE A 316 51.86 -19.55 -4.41
C ILE A 316 53.33 -20.00 -4.39
N HIS A 317 54.27 -19.06 -4.29
CA HIS A 317 55.70 -19.35 -4.18
C HIS A 317 56.27 -18.76 -2.90
N PRO A 318 56.16 -19.44 -1.74
CA PRO A 318 56.71 -18.96 -0.48
C PRO A 318 58.25 -18.77 -0.53
N SER A 319 58.95 -19.42 -1.45
CA SER A 319 60.38 -19.20 -1.71
C SER A 319 60.70 -17.81 -2.29
N PHE A 320 59.73 -17.13 -2.93
CA PHE A 320 59.87 -15.78 -3.46
C PHE A 320 59.80 -14.71 -2.35
N PHE A 321 59.05 -14.99 -1.28
CA PHE A 321 59.00 -14.13 -0.09
C PHE A 321 60.38 -14.02 0.59
N LEU A 322 61.14 -15.11 0.62
CA LEU A 322 62.51 -15.12 1.12
C LEU A 322 63.44 -14.21 0.29
N TYR A 323 63.25 -14.10 -1.03
CA TYR A 323 64.07 -13.25 -1.89
C TYR A 323 63.78 -11.74 -1.74
N ILE A 324 62.51 -11.34 -1.52
CA ILE A 324 62.17 -9.92 -1.33
C ILE A 324 62.58 -9.42 0.07
N VAL A 325 62.48 -10.25 1.11
CA VAL A 325 62.97 -9.88 2.46
C VAL A 325 64.50 -9.75 2.46
N ASP A 326 65.22 -10.60 1.73
CA ASP A 326 66.69 -10.53 1.59
C ASP A 326 67.16 -9.26 0.84
N ALA A 327 66.33 -8.70 -0.06
CA ALA A 327 66.65 -7.47 -0.79
C ALA A 327 66.46 -6.18 0.02
N ASN A 328 65.54 -6.16 1.01
CA ASN A 328 65.20 -4.96 1.79
C ASN A 328 65.65 -4.98 3.25
N ASN A 329 66.22 -6.09 3.76
CA ASN A 329 66.81 -6.12 5.08
C ASN A 329 68.02 -7.05 5.08
N LYS A 330 69.23 -6.47 5.08
CA LYS A 330 70.45 -7.22 5.38
C LYS A 330 70.32 -7.84 6.77
N ILE A 331 70.07 -9.14 6.85
CA ILE A 331 70.44 -9.93 8.02
C ILE A 331 71.49 -10.94 7.58
N LEU A 332 72.68 -10.71 8.12
CA LEU A 332 73.94 -11.40 7.90
C LEU A 332 73.81 -12.93 7.97
N LYS A 333 74.47 -13.63 7.03
CA LYS A 333 75.03 -14.95 7.31
C LYS A 333 76.14 -14.81 8.34
N PRO A 334 76.24 -15.73 9.31
CA PRO A 334 77.15 -16.87 9.16
C PRO A 334 76.51 -18.16 9.73
N GLY A 335 76.96 -19.38 9.48
CA GLY A 335 78.19 -19.86 8.89
C GLY A 335 78.12 -21.40 8.82
N ARG A 336 79.05 -21.95 8.05
CA ARG A 336 79.26 -23.38 7.87
C ARG A 336 79.85 -23.96 9.16
N SER A 337 79.24 -25.00 9.74
CA SER A 337 79.96 -26.00 10.55
C SER A 337 79.40 -27.40 10.30
N ARG A 338 80.33 -28.35 10.20
CA ARG A 338 80.16 -29.77 9.85
C ARG A 338 79.66 -30.61 11.05
N SER A 339 79.32 -31.86 10.74
CA SER A 339 79.34 -33.09 11.58
C SER A 339 78.20 -33.21 12.61
N THR A 340 77.56 -34.35 12.88
CA THR A 340 77.88 -35.78 12.67
C THR A 340 76.65 -36.63 13.03
N CYS A 341 76.47 -37.75 12.32
CA CYS A 341 76.05 -39.11 12.76
C CYS A 341 74.76 -39.43 13.55
N CYS A 342 74.20 -40.60 13.13
CA CYS A 342 73.37 -41.61 13.82
C CYS A 342 71.94 -41.20 14.21
N GLY A 343 70.89 -42.00 14.04
CA GLY A 343 70.63 -43.42 13.74
C GLY A 343 69.13 -43.60 14.10
N LYS A 344 68.30 -44.48 13.54
CA LYS A 344 68.40 -45.83 12.98
C LYS A 344 67.46 -45.94 11.78
#